data_AF-A0A9E2BH56-F1
#
_entry.id   AF-A0A9E2BH56-F1
#
_cell.length_a   1.000
_cell.length_b   1.000
_cell.length_c   1.000
_cell.angle_alpha   90.00
_cell.angle_beta   90.00
_cell.angle_gamma   90.00
#
_symmetry.space_group_name_H-M   'P 1'
#
loop_
_entity.id
_entity.type
_entity.pdbx_description
1 polymer ?
#
loop_
_entity_poly.entity_id
_entity_poly.type
_entity_poly.pdbx_seq_one_letter_code
_entity_poly.pdbx_strand_id
1 'polypeptide(L)'
;MEDLKEIKIFLSCPDDIIKNLHLIDIIEKIILEENLHFRIYGLKLELRHWKKNIYPGKGSPRVQDRINQRLVENCDIFLGILWIRFGSSPGTNLEGKSYSSGTEEEFHLAKSLNKELWIFICDIPFKPSKIDPIQLSKVKRFKEDLKNEDVEYVEFSVEEEFRDMLRRTILEWLSKKYSIKATEKKEISSSLPTKDDFRKYTKGF
;
A
#
# COMPACT_ATOMS: atom_id res chain seq x y z
N MET A 1 21.35 -19.93 -2.86
CA MET A 1 20.01 -19.31 -2.76
C MET A 1 20.15 -17.99 -3.49
N GLU A 2 19.42 -17.75 -4.57
CA GLU A 2 19.47 -16.45 -5.25
C GLU A 2 18.98 -15.37 -4.28
N ASP A 3 19.76 -14.30 -4.15
CA ASP A 3 19.38 -13.12 -3.37
C ASP A 3 18.23 -12.42 -4.09
N LEU A 4 17.04 -12.46 -3.47
CA LEU A 4 15.88 -11.74 -3.99
C LEU A 4 16.06 -10.24 -3.78
N LYS A 5 15.76 -9.45 -4.82
CA LYS A 5 15.70 -8.01 -4.71
C LYS A 5 14.45 -7.62 -3.92
N GLU A 6 14.67 -7.08 -2.73
CA GLU A 6 13.61 -6.60 -1.86
C GLU A 6 13.15 -5.19 -2.28
N ILE A 7 11.84 -5.02 -2.37
CA ILE A 7 11.16 -3.77 -2.70
C ILE A 7 10.32 -3.38 -1.49
N LYS A 8 10.67 -2.27 -0.86
CA LYS A 8 10.13 -1.86 0.43
C LYS A 8 8.98 -0.89 0.23
N ILE A 9 7.81 -1.28 0.72
CA ILE A 9 6.58 -0.48 0.69
C ILE A 9 6.33 0.05 2.10
N PHE A 10 6.38 1.37 2.28
CA PHE A 10 6.01 2.00 3.54
C PHE A 10 4.54 2.42 3.53
N LEU A 11 3.74 1.83 4.41
CA LEU A 11 2.35 2.20 4.64
C LEU A 11 2.25 3.35 5.64
N SER A 12 1.71 4.48 5.19
CA SER A 12 1.29 5.60 6.02
C SER A 12 -0.23 5.73 6.01
N CYS A 13 -0.85 5.63 7.19
CA CYS A 13 -2.27 5.89 7.34
C CYS A 13 -2.61 6.39 8.76
N PRO A 14 -3.67 7.20 8.91
CA PRO A 14 -4.15 7.60 10.22
C PRO A 14 -4.86 6.45 10.97
N ASP A 15 -5.04 6.63 12.27
CA ASP A 15 -5.54 5.59 13.17
C ASP A 15 -6.99 5.13 12.91
N ASP A 16 -7.82 5.93 12.24
CA ASP A 16 -9.19 5.55 11.89
C ASP A 16 -9.24 4.43 10.86
N ILE A 17 -8.32 4.39 9.91
CA ILE A 17 -8.15 3.26 9.00
C ILE A 17 -7.86 1.99 9.81
N ILE A 18 -6.93 2.08 10.76
CA ILE A 18 -6.46 0.94 11.54
C ILE A 18 -7.55 0.41 12.49
N LYS A 19 -8.39 1.30 13.02
CA LYS A 19 -9.39 0.94 14.04
C LYS A 19 -10.72 0.49 13.47
N ASN A 20 -11.05 0.89 12.24
CA ASN A 20 -12.41 0.73 11.71
C ASN A 20 -12.48 -0.06 10.40
N LEU A 21 -11.34 -0.35 9.74
CA LEU A 21 -11.29 -1.04 8.46
C LEU A 21 -10.28 -2.19 8.50
N HIS A 22 -10.41 -3.15 7.57
CA HIS A 22 -9.51 -4.30 7.44
C HIS A 22 -8.42 -4.08 6.38
N LEU A 23 -8.16 -2.82 5.99
CA LEU A 23 -7.23 -2.51 4.89
C LEU A 23 -5.82 -3.03 5.12
N ILE A 24 -5.31 -3.03 6.36
CA ILE A 24 -3.97 -3.57 6.65
C ILE A 24 -3.92 -5.06 6.35
N ASP A 25 -4.92 -5.83 6.80
CA ASP A 25 -4.99 -7.27 6.56
C ASP A 25 -5.09 -7.57 5.05
N ILE A 26 -5.84 -6.74 4.33
CA ILE A 26 -5.97 -6.81 2.87
C ILE A 26 -4.62 -6.57 2.18
N ILE A 27 -3.90 -5.49 2.55
CA ILE A 27 -2.58 -5.17 2.00
C ILE A 27 -1.59 -6.31 2.25
N GLU A 28 -1.57 -6.83 3.47
CA GLU A 28 -0.68 -7.94 3.84
C GLU A 28 -0.96 -9.19 3.04
N LYS A 29 -2.24 -9.52 2.87
CA LYS A 29 -2.67 -10.66 2.04
C LYS A 29 -2.27 -10.47 0.58
N ILE A 30 -2.49 -9.28 0.00
CA ILE A 30 -2.08 -8.98 -1.37
C ILE A 30 -0.57 -9.15 -1.51
N ILE A 31 0.22 -8.56 -0.63
CA ILE A 31 1.69 -8.65 -0.69
C ILE A 31 2.18 -10.09 -0.57
N LEU A 32 1.55 -10.90 0.30
CA LEU A 32 1.87 -12.32 0.40
C LEU A 32 1.56 -13.07 -0.90
N GLU A 33 0.38 -12.84 -1.48
CA GLU A 33 -0.06 -13.47 -2.74
C GLU A 33 0.84 -13.05 -3.91
N GLU A 34 1.10 -11.76 -4.08
CA GLU A 34 1.95 -11.23 -5.15
C GLU A 34 3.42 -11.70 -5.00
N ASN A 35 3.92 -11.90 -3.77
CA ASN A 35 5.25 -12.46 -3.57
C ASN A 35 5.39 -13.89 -4.10
N LEU A 36 4.32 -14.69 -4.14
CA LEU A 36 4.35 -16.01 -4.78
C LEU A 36 4.60 -15.89 -6.29
N HIS A 37 4.04 -14.85 -6.91
CA HIS A 37 4.18 -14.59 -8.34
C HIS A 37 5.51 -13.91 -8.68
N PHE A 38 5.97 -12.96 -7.86
CA PHE A 38 7.14 -12.15 -8.18
C PHE A 38 8.48 -12.80 -7.82
N ARG A 39 8.46 -13.84 -6.97
CA ARG A 39 9.65 -14.59 -6.61
C ARG A 39 10.36 -15.23 -7.80
N ILE A 40 9.63 -15.68 -8.83
CA ILE A 40 10.24 -16.24 -10.04
C ILE A 40 10.98 -15.19 -10.88
N TYR A 41 10.69 -13.91 -10.67
CA TYR A 41 11.40 -12.79 -11.28
C TYR A 41 12.52 -12.25 -10.37
N GLY A 42 12.85 -12.95 -9.28
CA GLY A 42 13.87 -12.53 -8.33
C GLY A 42 13.47 -11.33 -7.47
N LEU A 43 12.17 -11.02 -7.37
CA LEU A 43 11.65 -9.87 -6.63
C LEU A 43 10.89 -10.30 -5.38
N LYS A 44 10.91 -9.46 -4.36
CA LYS A 44 10.12 -9.63 -3.13
C LYS A 44 9.64 -8.28 -2.62
N LEU A 45 8.34 -8.15 -2.41
CA LEU A 45 7.70 -7.02 -1.75
C LEU A 45 7.78 -7.17 -0.22
N GLU A 46 8.19 -6.12 0.48
CA GLU A 46 8.23 -6.04 1.93
C GLU A 46 7.33 -4.89 2.42
N LEU A 47 6.24 -5.21 3.12
CA LEU A 47 5.40 -4.20 3.76
C LEU A 47 6.04 -3.73 5.06
N ARG A 48 6.13 -2.40 5.22
CA ARG A 48 6.60 -1.76 6.45
C ARG A 48 5.53 -0.82 6.98
N HIS A 49 5.24 -0.94 8.26
CA HIS A 49 4.30 -0.07 8.96
C HIS A 49 4.80 0.22 10.37
N TRP A 50 4.60 1.45 10.86
CA TRP A 50 5.18 1.90 12.12
C TRP A 50 4.76 1.04 13.32
N LYS A 51 3.51 0.53 13.37
CA LYS A 51 3.05 -0.34 14.47
C LYS A 51 3.78 -1.68 14.54
N LYS A 52 4.30 -2.17 13.41
CA LYS A 52 5.03 -3.44 13.35
C LYS A 52 6.54 -3.26 13.51
N ASN A 53 7.07 -2.09 13.14
CA ASN A 53 8.50 -1.93 12.89
C ASN A 53 9.20 -0.93 13.84
N ILE A 54 8.47 -0.34 14.81
CA ILE A 54 9.05 0.64 15.74
C ILE A 54 8.72 0.27 17.18
N TYR A 55 9.77 0.07 17.98
CA TYR A 55 9.64 -0.09 19.42
C TYR A 55 9.07 1.18 20.07
N PRO A 56 8.07 1.07 20.95
CA PRO A 56 7.54 2.21 21.68
C PRO A 56 8.65 2.83 22.54
N GLY A 57 8.83 4.15 22.42
CA GLY A 57 9.86 4.89 23.16
C GLY A 57 9.46 6.34 23.32
N LYS A 58 9.56 6.85 24.55
CA LYS A 58 9.38 8.28 24.87
C LYS A 58 10.72 9.01 24.69
N GLY A 59 10.68 10.26 24.22
CA GLY A 59 11.84 11.14 24.17
C GLY A 59 12.27 11.57 22.78
N SER A 60 13.39 12.29 22.74
CA SER A 60 14.05 12.86 21.56
C SER A 60 14.95 11.83 20.86
N PRO A 61 15.03 11.81 19.51
CA PRO A 61 14.25 12.63 18.58
C PRO A 61 12.78 12.18 18.51
N ARG A 62 11.87 12.98 17.93
CA ARG A 62 10.42 12.70 17.94
C ARG A 62 10.14 11.31 17.36
N VAL A 63 9.02 10.70 17.75
CA VAL A 63 8.58 9.41 17.17
C VAL A 63 8.53 9.50 15.64
N GLN A 64 8.04 10.64 15.11
CA GLN A 64 7.97 10.90 13.67
C GLN A 64 9.36 10.94 13.02
N ASP A 65 10.36 11.58 13.64
CA ASP A 65 11.73 11.60 13.10
C ASP A 65 12.30 10.18 12.97
N ARG A 66 12.00 9.30 13.95
CA ARG A 66 12.43 7.89 13.90
C ARG A 66 11.68 7.08 12.83
N ILE A 67 10.39 7.36 12.62
CA ILE A 67 9.61 6.77 11.53
C ILE A 67 10.21 7.18 10.19
N ASN A 68 10.43 8.47 9.99
CA ASN A 68 10.97 9.05 8.77
C ASN A 68 12.32 8.41 8.41
N GLN A 69 13.27 8.40 9.35
CA GLN A 69 14.60 7.83 9.12
C GLN A 69 14.57 6.32 8.84
N ARG A 70 13.76 5.56 9.59
CA ARG A 70 13.79 4.09 9.49
C ARG A 70 12.93 3.54 8.36
N LEU A 71 11.83 4.21 8.03
CA LEU A 71 10.82 3.66 7.15
C LEU A 71 10.71 4.46 5.85
N VAL A 72 10.64 5.79 5.90
CA VAL A 72 10.45 6.63 4.70
C VAL A 72 11.73 6.73 3.88
N GLU A 73 12.88 7.02 4.51
CA GLU A 73 14.17 7.11 3.79
C GLU A 73 14.55 5.77 3.15
N ASN A 74 14.16 4.67 3.80
CA ASN A 74 14.53 3.31 3.46
C ASN A 74 13.46 2.55 2.65
N CYS A 75 12.39 3.20 2.19
CA CYS A 75 11.42 2.59 1.29
C CYS A 75 11.73 2.89 -0.19
N ASP A 76 11.20 2.05 -1.07
CA ASP A 76 11.14 2.31 -2.51
C ASP A 76 9.81 2.99 -2.87
N ILE A 77 8.74 2.58 -2.18
CA ILE A 77 7.37 3.03 -2.41
C ILE A 77 6.78 3.57 -1.11
N PHE A 78 6.18 4.75 -1.19
CA PHE A 78 5.29 5.30 -0.17
C PHE A 78 3.84 4.98 -0.53
N LEU A 79 3.15 4.23 0.33
CA LEU A 79 1.73 3.92 0.23
C LEU A 79 0.96 4.76 1.26
N GLY A 80 0.35 5.86 0.82
CA GLY A 80 -0.46 6.74 1.64
C GLY A 80 -1.94 6.40 1.54
N ILE A 81 -2.61 6.17 2.67
CA ILE A 81 -4.06 5.93 2.71
C ILE A 81 -4.73 6.92 3.67
N LEU A 82 -5.66 7.73 3.15
CA LEU A 82 -6.45 8.69 3.94
C LEU A 82 -7.94 8.37 3.86
N TRP A 83 -8.70 8.78 4.89
CA TRP A 83 -10.16 8.64 4.95
C TRP A 83 -10.81 9.89 5.56
N ILE A 84 -11.48 9.76 6.70
CA ILE A 84 -12.16 10.88 7.38
C ILE A 84 -11.24 11.64 8.34
N ARG A 85 -10.04 11.11 8.63
CA ARG A 85 -9.03 11.78 9.42
C ARG A 85 -7.79 12.09 8.59
N PHE A 86 -7.17 13.22 8.90
CA PHE A 86 -5.86 13.58 8.36
C PHE A 86 -4.73 13.18 9.31
N GLY A 87 -5.01 13.15 10.61
CA GLY A 87 -4.07 12.82 11.66
C GLY A 87 -3.81 14.01 12.60
N SER A 88 -2.78 13.85 13.44
CA SER A 88 -2.37 14.86 14.42
C SER A 88 -0.99 15.39 14.05
N SER A 89 -0.77 16.69 14.30
CA SER A 89 0.54 17.31 14.08
C SER A 89 1.62 16.57 14.88
N PRO A 90 2.74 16.19 14.24
CA PRO A 90 3.85 15.54 14.93
C PRO A 90 4.74 16.56 15.67
N GLY A 91 4.35 17.84 15.74
CA GLY A 91 5.19 18.93 16.24
C GLY A 91 6.18 19.45 15.19
N THR A 92 7.03 20.38 15.59
CA THR A 92 8.09 20.94 14.73
C THR A 92 9.22 19.94 14.53
N ASN A 93 9.64 19.71 13.28
CA ASN A 93 10.77 18.84 12.95
C ASN A 93 12.13 19.53 13.18
N LEU A 94 13.23 18.78 12.98
CA LEU A 94 14.60 19.27 13.17
C LEU A 94 14.98 20.45 12.24
N GLU A 95 14.24 20.63 11.14
CA GLU A 95 14.41 21.73 10.18
C GLU A 95 13.54 22.95 10.51
N GLY A 96 12.80 22.95 11.63
CA GLY A 96 11.91 24.03 12.00
C GLY A 96 10.56 24.06 11.25
N LYS A 97 10.25 23.03 10.45
CA LYS A 97 8.96 22.89 9.73
C LYS A 97 7.93 22.21 10.61
N SER A 98 6.68 22.65 10.49
CA SER A 98 5.53 22.07 11.19
C SER A 98 4.54 21.54 10.17
N TYR A 99 4.15 20.28 10.35
CA TYR A 99 3.13 19.63 9.54
C TYR A 99 1.83 19.49 10.34
N SER A 100 0.71 19.47 9.64
CA SER A 100 -0.61 19.32 10.23
C SER A 100 -0.96 17.87 10.53
N SER A 101 -0.24 16.89 9.95
CA SER A 101 -0.23 15.48 10.35
C SER A 101 1.12 14.77 10.11
N GLY A 102 1.31 13.61 10.76
CA GLY A 102 2.46 12.73 10.49
C GLY A 102 2.46 12.19 9.06
N THR A 103 1.30 11.81 8.51
CA THR A 103 1.16 11.34 7.12
C THR A 103 1.55 12.42 6.11
N GLU A 104 1.25 13.69 6.39
CA GLU A 104 1.69 14.83 5.58
C GLU A 104 3.22 14.99 5.59
N GLU A 105 3.83 14.93 6.78
CA GLU A 105 5.29 15.00 6.93
C GLU A 105 5.98 13.86 6.15
N GLU A 106 5.46 12.64 6.29
CA GLU A 106 6.00 11.46 5.59
C GLU A 106 5.81 11.54 4.08
N PHE A 107 4.66 12.04 3.60
CA PHE A 107 4.39 12.25 2.18
C PHE A 107 5.38 13.25 1.57
N HIS A 108 5.55 14.42 2.17
CA HIS A 108 6.47 15.43 1.64
C HIS A 108 7.91 14.94 1.68
N LEU A 109 8.29 14.18 2.71
CA LEU A 109 9.61 13.56 2.76
C LEU A 109 9.79 12.53 1.63
N ALA A 110 8.85 11.59 1.46
CA ALA A 110 8.90 10.60 0.39
C ALA A 110 8.98 11.26 -1.00
N LYS A 111 8.18 12.31 -1.21
CA LYS A 111 8.21 13.12 -2.44
C LYS A 111 9.57 13.78 -2.65
N SER A 112 10.14 14.42 -1.61
CA SER A 112 11.44 15.07 -1.70
C SER A 112 12.59 14.11 -2.01
N LEU A 113 12.45 12.85 -1.59
CA LEU A 113 13.39 11.77 -1.85
C LEU A 113 13.11 11.03 -3.17
N ASN A 114 12.19 11.55 -4.00
CA ASN A 114 11.79 10.98 -5.29
C ASN A 114 11.40 9.50 -5.19
N LYS A 115 10.70 9.13 -4.12
CA LYS A 115 10.11 7.79 -3.95
C LYS A 115 8.91 7.62 -4.87
N GLU A 116 8.56 6.37 -5.18
CA GLU A 116 7.28 6.09 -5.82
C GLU A 116 6.14 6.40 -4.86
N LEU A 117 5.13 7.17 -5.29
CA LEU A 117 4.01 7.60 -4.45
C LEU A 117 2.73 6.90 -4.90
N TRP A 118 2.17 6.06 -4.04
CA TRP A 118 0.86 5.44 -4.22
C TRP A 118 -0.11 6.03 -3.20
N ILE A 119 -1.04 6.86 -3.66
CA ILE A 119 -1.98 7.56 -2.79
C ILE A 119 -3.39 7.02 -3.01
N PHE A 120 -4.01 6.53 -1.95
CA PHE A 120 -5.38 6.05 -1.95
C PHE A 120 -6.24 6.88 -0.99
N ILE A 121 -7.41 7.28 -1.44
CA ILE A 121 -8.40 8.02 -0.67
C ILE A 121 -9.64 7.14 -0.51
N CYS A 122 -9.89 6.74 0.73
CA CYS A 122 -11.07 6.00 1.11
C CYS A 122 -12.29 6.92 1.14
N ASP A 123 -13.41 6.46 0.58
CA ASP A 123 -14.72 7.11 0.65
C ASP A 123 -15.81 6.12 1.14
N ILE A 124 -15.40 5.11 1.93
CA ILE A 124 -16.34 4.20 2.59
C ILE A 124 -17.23 5.02 3.55
N PRO A 125 -18.57 4.86 3.54
CA PRO A 125 -19.45 5.60 4.43
C PRO A 125 -19.12 5.41 5.92
N PHE A 126 -19.08 6.52 6.66
CA PHE A 126 -18.92 6.50 8.13
C PHE A 126 -20.05 7.22 8.83
N LYS A 127 -20.26 6.90 10.11
CA LYS A 127 -21.32 7.52 10.91
C LYS A 127 -21.07 9.04 11.02
N PRO A 128 -21.96 9.92 10.50
CA PRO A 128 -21.70 11.37 10.46
C PRO A 128 -21.42 12.00 11.83
N SER A 129 -22.08 11.52 12.88
CA SER A 129 -21.87 11.98 14.27
C SER A 129 -20.50 11.66 14.85
N LYS A 130 -19.70 10.79 14.20
CA LYS A 130 -18.33 10.46 14.60
C LYS A 130 -17.27 11.13 13.71
N ILE A 131 -17.69 11.86 12.68
CA ILE A 131 -16.78 12.58 11.79
C ILE A 131 -16.37 13.88 12.47
N ASP A 132 -15.07 14.12 12.54
CA ASP A 132 -14.49 15.40 12.94
C ASP A 132 -14.41 16.31 11.70
N PRO A 133 -15.20 17.41 11.62
CA PRO A 133 -15.24 18.26 10.44
C PRO A 133 -13.90 18.94 10.13
N ILE A 134 -13.10 19.24 11.17
CA ILE A 134 -11.79 19.89 11.01
C ILE A 134 -10.83 18.89 10.36
N GLN A 135 -10.81 17.65 10.84
CA GLN A 135 -9.99 16.59 10.26
C GLN A 135 -10.37 16.30 8.80
N LEU A 136 -11.67 16.17 8.51
CA LEU A 136 -12.15 15.94 7.15
C LEU A 136 -11.79 17.11 6.22
N SER A 137 -11.86 18.35 6.70
CA SER A 137 -11.47 19.52 5.91
C SER A 137 -9.99 19.51 5.51
N LYS A 138 -9.11 18.99 6.38
CA LYS A 138 -7.69 18.82 6.08
C LYS A 138 -7.44 17.76 5.02
N VAL A 139 -8.16 16.63 5.06
CA VAL A 139 -8.10 15.62 4.00
C VAL A 139 -8.51 16.22 2.66
N LYS A 140 -9.62 16.98 2.63
CA LYS A 140 -10.06 17.68 1.41
C LYS A 140 -9.02 18.65 0.88
N ARG A 141 -8.40 19.44 1.75
CA ARG A 141 -7.33 20.35 1.37
C ARG A 141 -6.13 19.61 0.78
N PHE A 142 -5.69 18.55 1.44
CA PHE A 142 -4.59 17.71 0.95
C PHE A 142 -4.89 17.12 -0.44
N LYS A 143 -6.13 16.69 -0.71
CA LYS A 143 -6.53 16.25 -2.06
C LYS A 143 -6.37 17.35 -3.11
N GLU A 144 -6.72 18.59 -2.78
CA GLU A 144 -6.51 19.71 -3.71
C GLU A 144 -5.02 20.02 -3.88
N ASP A 145 -4.22 19.92 -2.81
CA ASP A 145 -2.76 20.08 -2.87
C ASP A 145 -2.13 19.01 -3.78
N LEU A 146 -2.56 17.75 -3.69
CA LEU A 146 -2.12 16.68 -4.61
C LEU A 146 -2.40 17.02 -6.07
N LYS A 147 -3.59 17.52 -6.40
CA LYS A 147 -3.94 17.94 -7.76
C LYS A 147 -3.08 19.10 -8.24
N ASN A 148 -2.89 20.11 -7.39
CA ASN A 148 -2.06 21.28 -7.71
C ASN A 148 -0.60 20.90 -7.95
N GLU A 149 -0.15 19.82 -7.29
CA GLU A 149 1.20 19.29 -7.37
C GLU A 149 1.37 18.16 -8.41
N ASP A 150 0.35 17.89 -9.23
CA ASP A 150 0.32 16.84 -10.26
C ASP A 150 0.64 15.44 -9.71
N VAL A 151 0.15 15.15 -8.50
CA VAL A 151 0.27 13.83 -7.87
C VAL A 151 -1.06 13.09 -8.00
N GLU A 152 -1.05 12.00 -8.77
CA GLU A 152 -2.21 11.15 -8.95
C GLU A 152 -2.59 10.44 -7.64
N TYR A 153 -3.88 10.27 -7.42
CA TYR A 153 -4.44 9.47 -6.33
C TYR A 153 -5.64 8.67 -6.82
N VAL A 154 -5.95 7.57 -6.12
CA VAL A 154 -7.07 6.68 -6.44
C VAL A 154 -8.11 6.73 -5.33
N GLU A 155 -9.40 6.81 -5.69
CA GLU A 155 -10.51 6.75 -4.75
C GLU A 155 -11.16 5.37 -4.75
N PHE A 156 -11.63 4.91 -3.59
CA PHE A 156 -12.39 3.66 -3.45
C PHE A 156 -13.47 3.80 -2.39
N SER A 157 -14.62 3.14 -2.58
CA SER A 157 -15.76 3.25 -1.65
C SER A 157 -16.13 1.91 -1.00
N VAL A 158 -15.46 0.82 -1.37
CA VAL A 158 -15.53 -0.49 -0.69
C VAL A 158 -14.17 -1.18 -0.64
N GLU A 159 -13.97 -2.08 0.32
CA GLU A 159 -12.67 -2.74 0.55
C GLU A 159 -12.22 -3.64 -0.62
N GLU A 160 -13.16 -4.24 -1.36
CA GLU A 160 -12.80 -5.09 -2.51
C GLU A 160 -12.31 -4.29 -3.72
N GLU A 161 -12.84 -3.07 -3.93
CA GLU A 161 -12.30 -2.15 -4.94
C GLU A 161 -10.86 -1.79 -4.62
N PHE A 162 -10.58 -1.46 -3.35
CA PHE A 162 -9.23 -1.18 -2.90
C PHE A 162 -8.28 -2.36 -3.18
N ARG A 163 -8.73 -3.59 -2.92
CA ARG A 163 -7.95 -4.80 -3.19
C ARG A 163 -7.53 -4.90 -4.65
N ASP A 164 -8.48 -4.73 -5.56
CA ASP A 164 -8.24 -4.86 -7.00
C ASP A 164 -7.38 -3.71 -7.53
N MET A 165 -7.63 -2.48 -7.04
CA MET A 165 -6.85 -1.31 -7.40
C MET A 165 -5.39 -1.43 -6.95
N LEU A 166 -5.14 -1.81 -5.69
CA LEU A 166 -3.78 -1.97 -5.17
C LEU A 166 -3.01 -3.06 -5.93
N ARG A 167 -3.64 -4.21 -6.20
CA ARG A 167 -3.04 -5.25 -7.03
C ARG A 167 -2.65 -4.72 -8.40
N ARG A 168 -3.57 -4.04 -9.08
CA ARG A 168 -3.29 -3.45 -10.40
C ARG A 168 -2.14 -2.46 -10.34
N THR A 169 -2.10 -1.57 -9.36
CA THR A 169 -1.00 -0.63 -9.15
C THR A 169 0.35 -1.35 -8.98
N ILE A 170 0.40 -2.40 -8.15
CA ILE A 170 1.60 -3.22 -7.96
C ILE A 170 2.04 -3.86 -9.29
N LEU A 171 1.11 -4.51 -10.00
CA LEU A 171 1.39 -5.20 -11.26
C LEU A 171 1.90 -4.24 -12.33
N GLU A 172 1.22 -3.10 -12.53
CA GLU A 172 1.58 -2.09 -13.52
C GLU A 172 2.97 -1.50 -13.22
N TRP A 173 3.22 -1.13 -11.97
CA TRP A 173 4.50 -0.56 -11.58
C TRP A 173 5.65 -1.55 -11.73
N LEU A 174 5.50 -2.79 -11.23
CA LEU A 174 6.53 -3.82 -11.35
C LEU A 174 6.80 -4.19 -12.80
N SER A 175 5.75 -4.31 -13.62
CA SER A 175 5.87 -4.64 -15.04
C SER A 175 6.62 -3.54 -15.79
N LYS A 176 6.29 -2.27 -15.52
CA LYS A 176 6.98 -1.11 -16.10
C LYS A 176 8.42 -1.00 -15.63
N LYS A 177 8.70 -1.24 -14.35
CA LYS A 177 10.02 -1.05 -13.73
C LYS A 177 11.02 -2.15 -14.10
N TYR A 178 10.54 -3.39 -14.21
CA TYR A 178 11.38 -4.58 -14.41
C TYR A 178 11.15 -5.26 -15.76
N SER A 179 10.38 -4.64 -16.66
CA SER A 179 10.04 -5.19 -17.98
C SER A 179 9.46 -6.61 -17.92
N ILE A 180 8.66 -6.88 -16.88
CA ILE A 180 8.00 -8.17 -16.70
C ILE A 180 6.91 -8.26 -17.77
N LYS A 181 7.08 -9.18 -18.72
CA LYS A 181 5.99 -9.52 -19.64
C LYS A 181 4.94 -10.25 -18.83
N ALA A 182 3.70 -9.75 -18.83
CA ALA A 182 2.56 -10.49 -18.30
C ALA A 182 2.62 -11.88 -18.92
N THR A 183 2.86 -12.91 -18.10
CA THR A 183 2.77 -14.28 -18.57
C THR A 183 1.33 -14.43 -19.04
N GLU A 184 1.12 -14.58 -20.34
CA GLU A 184 -0.17 -14.99 -20.87
C GLU A 184 -0.66 -16.12 -19.97
N LYS A 185 -1.88 -16.02 -19.45
CA LYS A 185 -2.55 -17.16 -18.85
C LYS A 185 -2.32 -18.30 -19.84
N LYS A 186 -1.49 -19.28 -19.49
CA LYS A 186 -1.52 -20.56 -20.17
C LYS A 186 -2.97 -20.98 -19.99
N GLU A 187 -3.76 -20.86 -21.05
CA GLU A 187 -4.92 -21.69 -21.22
C GLU A 187 -4.40 -23.11 -20.98
N ILE A 188 -4.65 -23.63 -19.79
CA ILE A 188 -4.79 -25.06 -19.64
C ILE A 188 -5.91 -25.34 -20.63
N SER A 189 -5.56 -25.87 -21.80
CA SER A 189 -6.55 -26.27 -22.78
C SER A 189 -7.46 -27.24 -22.05
N SER A 190 -8.63 -26.77 -21.64
CA SER A 190 -9.65 -27.59 -21.05
C SER A 190 -10.32 -28.36 -22.18
N SER A 191 -9.56 -29.21 -22.86
CA SER A 191 -10.17 -30.37 -23.48
C SER A 191 -10.59 -31.27 -22.32
N LEU A 192 -11.89 -31.28 -22.02
CA LEU A 192 -12.47 -32.30 -21.15
C LEU A 192 -11.96 -33.67 -21.65
N PRO A 193 -11.46 -34.55 -20.76
CA PRO A 193 -11.03 -35.87 -21.16
C PRO A 193 -12.21 -36.57 -21.86
N THR A 194 -11.95 -37.09 -23.05
CA THR A 194 -12.91 -37.82 -23.85
C THR A 194 -13.12 -39.21 -23.26
N LYS A 195 -14.19 -39.92 -23.67
CA LYS A 195 -14.42 -41.31 -23.24
C LYS A 195 -13.22 -42.24 -23.54
N ASP A 196 -12.43 -41.92 -24.56
CA ASP A 196 -11.23 -42.68 -24.91
C ASP A 196 -10.11 -42.53 -23.88
N ASP A 197 -10.00 -41.39 -23.20
CA ASP A 197 -9.01 -41.14 -22.16
C ASP A 197 -9.21 -42.04 -20.92
N PHE A 198 -10.46 -42.51 -20.72
CA PHE A 198 -10.83 -43.39 -19.62
C PHE A 198 -10.75 -44.89 -19.96
N ARG A 199 -10.58 -45.28 -21.23
CA ARG A 199 -10.51 -46.69 -21.64
C ARG A 199 -9.36 -47.46 -20.99
N LYS A 200 -8.29 -46.77 -20.59
CA LYS A 200 -7.15 -47.37 -19.86
C LYS A 200 -7.46 -47.75 -18.41
N TYR A 201 -8.57 -47.25 -17.84
CA TYR A 201 -8.97 -47.50 -16.45
C TYR A 201 -10.16 -48.46 -16.31
N THR A 202 -10.79 -48.87 -17.41
CA THR A 202 -11.97 -49.76 -17.40
C THR A 202 -11.64 -51.23 -17.67
N LYS A 203 -10.36 -51.62 -17.76
CA LYS A 203 -9.99 -53.05 -17.83
C LYS A 203 -9.86 -53.62 -16.42
N GLY A 204 -11.00 -53.96 -15.82
CA GLY A 204 -11.02 -54.62 -14.52
C GLY A 204 -12.34 -54.51 -13.78
N PHE A 205 -13.43 -54.92 -14.40
CA PHE A 205 -14.60 -55.49 -13.75
C PHE A 205 -15.17 -56.58 -14.64
#